data_AF-A0A2D4JPV1-F1
#
_entry.id   AF-A0A2D4JPV1-F1
#
_cell.length_a   1.000
_cell.length_b   1.000
_cell.length_c   1.000
_cell.angle_alpha   90.00
_cell.angle_beta   90.00
_cell.angle_gamma   90.00
#
_symmetry.space_group_name_H-M   'P 1'
#
loop_
_entity.id
_entity.type
_entity.pdbx_description
1 polymer ?
#
loop_
_entity_poly.entity_id
_entity_poly.type
_entity_poly.pdbx_seq_one_letter_code
_entity_poly.pdbx_strand_id
1 'polypeptide(L)'
;VMETQDLASSVLRSVTLHTELEDIFLGADIIILFDDILQETIPTLEHCIHQVTNQCKTYGPLIEQNAKSNVKIIVMGKTFTNLKSLMLMTYAPSINPRNIITLAMLLESEAKTMVARKMQMHPAGM
;
A
#
# COMPACT_ATOMS: atom_id res chain seq x y z
N VAL A 1 11.90 15.34 -5.17
CA VAL A 1 13.22 14.75 -4.84
C VAL A 1 14.04 15.66 -3.93
N MET A 2 14.03 16.99 -4.12
CA MET A 2 14.85 17.95 -3.35
C MET A 2 14.73 17.78 -1.82
N GLU A 3 13.52 17.79 -1.25
CA GLU A 3 13.33 17.67 0.20
C GLU A 3 13.96 16.40 0.81
N THR A 4 13.92 15.28 0.09
CA THR A 4 14.47 14.00 0.57
C THR A 4 15.99 13.98 0.50
N GLN A 5 16.59 14.69 -0.45
CA GLN A 5 18.04 14.86 -0.55
C GLN A 5 18.54 15.82 0.54
N ASP A 6 17.78 16.89 0.81
CA ASP A 6 18.09 17.87 1.86
C ASP A 6 18.05 17.25 3.27
N LEU A 7 17.30 16.15 3.47
CA LEU A 7 17.32 15.38 4.71
C LEU A 7 18.71 14.80 5.04
N ALA A 8 19.60 14.65 4.04
CA ALA A 8 20.97 14.14 4.18
C ALA A 8 21.07 12.82 4.99
N SER A 9 20.08 11.94 4.81
CA SER A 9 19.97 10.69 5.55
C SER A 9 21.02 9.67 5.11
N SER A 10 21.84 9.19 6.05
CA SER A 10 22.91 8.20 5.78
C SER A 10 22.40 6.82 5.35
N VAL A 11 21.13 6.51 5.63
CA VAL A 11 20.50 5.25 5.21
C VAL A 11 19.91 5.33 3.80
N LEU A 12 19.71 6.53 3.26
CA LEU A 12 19.13 6.74 1.93
C LEU A 12 20.24 6.84 0.88
N ARG A 13 20.41 5.80 0.08
CA ARG A 13 21.46 5.74 -0.94
C ARG A 13 21.09 6.42 -2.25
N SER A 14 19.83 6.33 -2.66
CA SER A 14 19.33 6.88 -3.92
C SER A 14 17.82 7.04 -3.91
N VAL A 15 17.30 7.95 -4.74
CA VAL A 15 15.87 8.15 -5.00
C VAL A 15 15.70 8.25 -6.51
N THR A 16 14.79 7.45 -7.06
CA THR A 16 14.38 7.53 -8.46
C THR A 16 12.90 7.87 -8.53
N LEU A 17 12.50 8.60 -9.57
CA LEU A 17 11.12 8.92 -9.88
C LEU A 17 10.77 8.21 -11.19
N HIS A 18 9.69 7.45 -11.17
CA HIS A 18 9.17 6.75 -12.34
C HIS A 18 7.75 7.27 -12.62
N THR A 19 7.53 7.81 -13.82
CA THR A 19 6.20 8.21 -14.31
C THR A 19 5.65 7.22 -15.33
N GLU A 20 6.54 6.52 -16.03
CA GLU A 20 6.20 5.49 -17.00
C GLU A 20 5.98 4.14 -16.31
N LEU A 21 4.98 3.39 -16.77
CA LEU A 21 4.57 2.11 -16.18
C LEU A 21 5.60 0.98 -16.41
N GLU A 22 6.51 1.11 -17.38
CA GLU A 22 7.42 0.02 -17.76
C GLU A 22 8.50 -0.23 -16.70
N ASP A 23 8.96 0.83 -16.03
CA ASP A 23 10.03 0.76 -15.04
C ASP A 23 9.55 0.67 -13.59
N ILE A 24 8.22 0.72 -13.37
CA ILE A 24 7.70 0.65 -12.00
C ILE A 24 7.95 -0.74 -11.40
N PHE A 25 8.27 -0.76 -10.11
CA PHE A 25 8.58 -1.95 -9.31
C PHE A 25 9.88 -2.68 -9.66
N LEU A 26 10.73 -2.14 -10.56
CA LEU A 26 11.97 -2.79 -10.96
C LEU A 26 12.87 -3.12 -9.76
N GLY A 27 13.14 -4.40 -9.57
CA GLY A 27 14.01 -4.92 -8.50
C GLY A 27 13.46 -4.71 -7.08
N ALA A 28 12.17 -4.38 -6.92
CA ALA A 28 11.60 -4.06 -5.62
C ALA A 28 11.64 -5.25 -4.65
N ASP A 29 12.18 -5.02 -3.45
CA ASP A 29 12.08 -5.94 -2.30
C ASP A 29 10.78 -5.71 -1.51
N ILE A 30 10.35 -4.45 -1.43
CA ILE A 30 9.14 -4.02 -0.73
C ILE A 30 8.41 -3.02 -1.61
N ILE A 31 7.11 -3.22 -1.79
CA ILE A 31 6.20 -2.29 -2.46
C ILE A 31 5.23 -1.77 -1.42
N ILE A 32 5.06 -0.45 -1.34
CA ILE A 32 4.07 0.19 -0.50
C ILE A 32 3.08 0.90 -1.41
N LEU A 33 1.85 0.40 -1.46
CA LEU A 33 0.79 0.97 -2.28
C LEU A 33 -0.01 1.97 -1.46
N PHE A 34 0.11 3.25 -1.80
CA PHE A 34 -0.62 4.35 -1.17
C PHE A 34 -1.83 4.85 -1.99
N ASP A 35 -1.97 4.40 -3.23
CA ASP A 35 -2.93 4.95 -4.19
C ASP A 35 -4.38 4.65 -3.80
N ASP A 36 -4.98 5.48 -2.95
CA ASP A 36 -6.38 5.33 -2.58
C ASP A 36 -7.27 5.86 -3.71
N ILE A 37 -8.50 5.35 -3.78
CA ILE A 37 -9.49 5.90 -4.70
C ILE A 37 -10.06 7.14 -4.05
N LEU A 38 -9.43 8.28 -4.32
CA LEU A 38 -9.92 9.60 -3.94
C LEU A 38 -10.88 10.08 -5.03
N GLN A 39 -12.15 10.26 -4.68
CA GLN A 39 -13.13 10.86 -5.60
C GLN A 39 -13.69 12.16 -5.03
N GLU A 40 -13.81 13.16 -5.91
CA GLU A 40 -14.43 14.46 -5.62
C GLU A 40 -15.97 14.38 -5.62
N THR A 41 -16.55 13.37 -6.27
CA THR A 41 -17.99 13.08 -6.31
C THR A 41 -18.31 11.78 -5.58
N ILE A 42 -19.59 11.46 -5.38
CA ILE A 42 -20.02 10.18 -4.78
C ILE A 42 -20.14 9.13 -5.90
N PRO A 43 -19.12 8.29 -6.16
CA PRO A 43 -19.26 7.14 -7.04
C PRO A 43 -20.24 6.14 -6.45
N THR A 44 -20.88 5.38 -7.34
CA THR A 44 -21.53 4.14 -6.91
C THR A 44 -20.47 3.15 -6.40
N LEU A 45 -20.85 2.30 -5.46
CA LEU A 45 -19.96 1.24 -4.96
C LEU A 45 -19.40 0.37 -6.09
N GLU A 46 -20.22 0.07 -7.09
CA GLU A 46 -19.82 -0.68 -8.29
C GLU A 46 -18.68 0.02 -9.05
N HIS A 47 -18.77 1.34 -9.22
CA HIS A 47 -17.72 2.11 -9.89
C HIS A 47 -16.41 2.08 -9.10
N CYS A 48 -16.45 2.21 -7.77
CA CYS A 48 -15.26 2.05 -6.92
C CYS A 48 -14.63 0.66 -7.07
N ILE A 49 -15.44 -0.40 -7.00
CA ILE A 49 -14.97 -1.78 -7.15
C ILE A 49 -14.29 -1.96 -8.50
N HIS A 50 -14.91 -1.45 -9.57
CA HIS A 50 -14.36 -1.53 -10.93
C HIS A 50 -13.01 -0.79 -11.04
N GLN A 51 -12.88 0.39 -10.44
CA GLN A 51 -11.62 1.13 -10.41
C GLN A 51 -10.50 0.40 -9.64
N VAL A 52 -10.78 -0.12 -8.43
CA VAL A 52 -9.79 -0.90 -7.67
C VAL A 52 -9.33 -2.10 -8.49
N THR A 53 -10.29 -2.80 -9.10
CA THR A 53 -10.04 -3.98 -9.92
C THR A 53 -9.13 -3.64 -11.10
N ASN A 54 -9.41 -2.55 -11.80
CA ASN A 54 -8.61 -2.15 -12.97
C ASN A 54 -7.20 -1.72 -12.59
N GLN A 55 -7.02 -0.98 -11.48
CA GLN A 55 -5.68 -0.68 -10.96
C GLN A 55 -4.88 -1.96 -10.68
N CYS A 56 -5.50 -2.95 -10.05
CA CYS A 56 -4.84 -4.22 -9.75
C CYS A 56 -4.56 -5.06 -11.00
N LYS A 57 -5.42 -4.99 -12.03
CA LYS A 57 -5.15 -5.61 -13.34
C LYS A 57 -3.92 -5.01 -14.01
N THR A 58 -3.68 -3.71 -13.82
CA THR A 58 -2.48 -3.04 -14.34
C THR A 58 -1.25 -3.38 -13.49
N TYR A 59 -1.34 -3.27 -12.17
CA TYR A 59 -0.19 -3.47 -11.29
C TYR A 59 0.24 -4.93 -11.18
N GLY A 60 -0.69 -5.88 -11.16
CA GLY A 60 -0.37 -7.30 -10.93
C GLY A 60 0.72 -7.82 -11.87
N PRO A 61 0.52 -7.77 -13.20
CA PRO A 61 1.52 -8.22 -14.17
C PRO A 61 2.84 -7.46 -14.08
N LEU A 62 2.81 -6.15 -13.84
CA LEU A 62 4.02 -5.33 -13.70
C LEU A 62 4.83 -5.74 -12.47
N ILE A 63 4.16 -6.06 -11.35
CA ILE A 63 4.82 -6.55 -10.14
C ILE A 63 5.47 -7.90 -10.40
N GLU A 64 4.76 -8.83 -11.05
CA GLU A 64 5.33 -10.15 -11.36
C GLU A 64 6.56 -10.07 -12.27
N GLN A 65 6.52 -9.16 -13.25
CA GLN A 65 7.59 -9.00 -14.22
C GLN A 65 8.82 -8.29 -13.61
N ASN A 66 8.60 -7.24 -12.82
CA ASN A 66 9.65 -6.29 -12.46
C ASN A 66 10.15 -6.47 -11.03
N ALA A 67 9.32 -6.93 -10.10
CA ALA A 67 9.72 -7.07 -8.70
C ALA A 67 10.52 -8.36 -8.45
N LYS A 68 11.17 -8.43 -7.28
CA LYS A 68 11.85 -9.67 -6.87
C LYS A 68 10.83 -10.76 -6.53
N SER A 69 11.22 -12.02 -6.72
CA SER A 69 10.34 -13.18 -6.49
C SER A 69 9.77 -13.31 -5.07
N ASN A 70 10.42 -12.71 -4.07
CA ASN A 70 9.95 -12.68 -2.68
C ASN A 70 9.56 -11.27 -2.21
N VAL A 71 9.14 -10.40 -3.14
CA VAL A 71 8.66 -9.06 -2.82
C VAL A 71 7.55 -9.10 -1.77
N LYS A 72 7.56 -8.12 -0.85
CA LYS A 72 6.48 -7.88 0.09
C LYS A 72 5.66 -6.68 -0.34
N ILE A 73 4.35 -6.84 -0.41
CA ILE A 73 3.42 -5.81 -0.86
C ILE A 73 2.60 -5.36 0.34
N ILE A 74 2.77 -4.10 0.73
CA ILE A 74 2.03 -3.47 1.81
C ILE A 74 0.94 -2.60 1.18
N VAL A 75 -0.31 -3.01 1.37
CA VAL A 75 -1.49 -2.29 0.87
C VAL A 75 -1.97 -1.35 1.97
N MET A 76 -1.86 -0.04 1.69
CA MET A 76 -2.32 1.04 2.55
C MET A 76 -3.45 1.81 1.87
N GLY A 77 -4.27 2.48 2.68
CA GLY A 77 -5.41 3.25 2.21
C GLY A 77 -6.49 3.37 3.27
N LYS A 78 -7.41 4.31 3.07
CA LYS A 78 -8.61 4.48 3.91
C LYS A 78 -9.73 3.56 3.45
N THR A 79 -9.79 3.25 2.16
CA THR A 79 -10.90 2.48 1.58
C THR A 79 -10.43 1.30 0.74
N PHE A 80 -11.28 0.27 0.64
CA PHE A 80 -11.11 -0.89 -0.25
C PHE A 80 -9.76 -1.63 -0.18
N THR A 81 -8.98 -1.48 0.90
CA THR A 81 -7.63 -2.06 1.03
C THR A 81 -7.65 -3.58 0.98
N ASN A 82 -8.65 -4.21 1.62
CA ASN A 82 -8.85 -5.66 1.55
C ASN A 82 -9.23 -6.14 0.14
N LEU A 83 -10.08 -5.38 -0.58
CA LEU A 83 -10.46 -5.69 -1.96
C LEU A 83 -9.23 -5.58 -2.86
N LYS A 84 -8.44 -4.51 -2.72
CA LYS A 84 -7.18 -4.33 -3.47
C LYS A 84 -6.22 -5.50 -3.24
N SER A 85 -6.04 -5.93 -2.00
CA SER A 85 -5.21 -7.11 -1.69
C SER A 85 -5.72 -8.37 -2.37
N LEU A 86 -7.04 -8.61 -2.33
CA LEU A 86 -7.64 -9.75 -3.02
C LEU A 86 -7.44 -9.69 -4.54
N MET A 87 -7.60 -8.51 -5.14
CA MET A 87 -7.39 -8.31 -6.57
C MET A 87 -5.92 -8.47 -6.96
N LEU A 88 -4.97 -8.02 -6.13
CA LEU A 88 -3.55 -8.28 -6.35
C LEU A 88 -3.21 -9.77 -6.26
N MET A 89 -3.78 -10.51 -5.30
CA MET A 89 -3.64 -11.98 -5.25
C MET A 89 -4.17 -12.66 -6.51
N THR A 90 -5.18 -12.06 -7.14
CA THR A 90 -5.81 -12.59 -8.36
C THR A 90 -5.00 -12.26 -9.62
N TYR A 91 -4.45 -11.05 -9.73
CA TYR A 91 -3.75 -10.56 -10.91
C TYR A 91 -2.21 -10.67 -10.83
N ALA A 92 -1.65 -11.11 -9.70
CA ALA A 92 -0.24 -11.44 -9.51
C ALA A 92 -0.06 -12.83 -8.85
N PRO A 93 -0.51 -13.92 -9.50
CA PRO A 93 -0.61 -15.24 -8.89
C PRO A 93 0.73 -15.89 -8.53
N SER A 94 1.86 -15.47 -9.11
CA SER A 94 3.21 -15.95 -8.75
C SER A 94 3.70 -15.40 -7.41
N ILE A 95 3.13 -14.30 -6.93
CA ILE A 95 3.46 -13.72 -5.64
C ILE A 95 2.81 -14.54 -4.54
N ASN A 96 3.60 -14.95 -3.54
CA ASN A 96 3.06 -15.63 -2.37
C ASN A 96 1.98 -14.77 -1.71
N PRO A 97 0.72 -15.24 -1.56
CA PRO A 97 -0.35 -14.44 -0.98
C PRO A 97 -0.03 -13.94 0.44
N ARG A 98 0.83 -14.64 1.21
CA ARG A 98 1.26 -14.20 2.55
C ARG A 98 2.17 -12.97 2.52
N ASN A 99 2.74 -12.64 1.36
CA ASN A 99 3.53 -11.44 1.17
C ASN A 99 2.67 -10.21 0.83
N ILE A 100 1.36 -10.37 0.63
CA ILE A 100 0.42 -9.27 0.39
C ILE A 100 -0.29 -8.95 1.71
N ILE A 101 0.05 -7.81 2.30
CA ILE A 101 -0.34 -7.42 3.65
C ILE A 101 -1.20 -6.17 3.58
N THR A 102 -2.44 -6.25 4.06
CA THR A 102 -3.27 -5.06 4.28
C THR A 102 -2.99 -4.48 5.67
N LEU A 103 -2.68 -3.18 5.74
CA LEU A 103 -2.51 -2.51 7.03
C LEU A 103 -3.83 -1.90 7.52
N ALA A 104 -4.22 -2.25 8.75
CA ALA A 104 -5.30 -1.62 9.50
C ALA A 104 -4.77 -0.70 10.63
N MET A 105 -3.50 -0.29 10.53
CA MET A 105 -2.77 0.38 11.62
C MET A 105 -3.45 1.66 12.12
N LEU A 106 -4.13 2.41 11.25
CA LEU A 106 -4.87 3.61 11.65
C LEU A 106 -6.02 3.26 12.61
N LEU A 107 -6.88 2.31 12.24
CA LEU A 107 -7.99 1.84 13.09
C LEU A 107 -7.49 1.20 14.38
N GLU A 108 -6.41 0.41 14.30
CA GLU A 108 -5.77 -0.18 15.46
C GLU A 108 -5.27 0.89 16.44
N SER A 109 -4.62 1.94 15.92
CA SER A 109 -4.07 3.05 16.72
C SER A 109 -5.18 3.89 17.35
N GLU A 110 -6.27 4.14 16.62
CA GLU A 110 -7.46 4.83 17.13
C GLU A 110 -8.12 4.04 18.25
N ALA A 111 -8.32 2.74 18.06
CA ALA A 111 -8.88 1.86 19.08
C ALA A 111 -8.00 1.81 20.34
N LYS A 112 -6.68 1.62 20.18
CA LYS A 112 -5.71 1.64 21.29
C LYS A 112 -5.79 2.96 22.06
N THR A 113 -5.82 4.09 21.35
CA THR A 113 -5.90 5.42 21.96
C THR A 113 -7.22 5.62 22.71
N MET A 114 -8.34 5.15 22.16
CA MET A 114 -9.65 5.26 22.80
C MET A 114 -9.71 4.48 24.11
N VAL A 115 -9.22 3.23 24.11
CA VAL A 115 -9.15 2.39 25.32
C VAL A 115 -8.24 3.04 26.36
N ALA A 116 -7.06 3.50 25.95
CA ALA A 116 -6.09 4.13 26.84
C ALA A 116 -6.67 5.35 27.55
N ARG A 117 -7.34 6.24 26.80
CA ARG A 117 -8.03 7.41 27.36
C ARG A 117 -9.12 7.01 28.36
N LYS A 118 -9.91 5.97 28.04
CA LYS A 118 -10.97 5.49 28.94
C LYS A 118 -10.42 4.94 30.25
N MET A 119 -9.29 4.26 30.18
CA MET A 119 -8.62 3.65 31.34
C MET A 119 -7.63 4.59 32.04
N GLN A 120 -7.46 5.82 31.56
CA GLN A 120 -6.48 6.79 32.07
C GLN A 120 -5.04 6.24 32.06
N MET A 121 -4.71 5.45 31.05
CA MET A 121 -3.38 4.91 30.83
C MET A 121 -2.78 5.44 29.52
N HIS A 122 -1.49 5.24 29.34
CA HIS A 122 -0.79 5.44 28.09
C HIS A 122 -1.18 4.35 27.08
N PRO A 123 -1.32 4.66 25.77
CA PRO A 123 -1.64 3.66 24.72
C PRO A 123 -0.63 2.51 24.58
N ALA A 124 0.56 2.65 25.18
CA ALA A 124 1.56 1.59 25.28
C ALA A 124 1.35 0.64 26.48
N GLY A 125 0.30 0.84 27.28
CA GLY A 125 -0.03 0.02 28.45
C GLY A 125 0.65 0.44 29.76
N MET A 126 1.17 1.67 29.85
CA MET A 126 1.78 2.24 31.06
C MET A 126 0.83 3.19 31.78
#